data_AF-A0A952TZM5-F1
#
_entry.id   AF-A0A952TZM5-F1
#
_cell.length_a   1.000
_cell.length_b   1.000
_cell.length_c   1.000
_cell.angle_alpha   90.00
_cell.angle_beta   90.00
_cell.angle_gamma   90.00
#
_symmetry.space_group_name_H-M   'P 1'
#
loop_
_entity.id
_entity.type
_entity.pdbx_description
1 polymer ?
#
loop_
_entity_poly.entity_id
_entity_poly.type
_entity_poly.pdbx_seq_one_letter_code
_entity_poly.pdbx_strand_id
1 'polypeptide(L)'
;MSKEQNERTAQERCYLREAFFAFFFVAVVEWIWPNATPFTFWGLWKTSGTTWDWISAAWPIFAWGAGVTAWSVFRTYNSREDNRHAERVIAGGFLISLWAGVMEEICFRWLIFLNAIIGALIVNFLFFGLLGFGITEFLTVHIVAPIADFFTFGALHQYLGNPEYWTVAAGIISANAFFRDGHKYQGLLGWVNSWFLGMFFFYMMFTYGLPAAILVHFLYDLLIFSVVYIDRVVERAQGRI
;
A
#
# COMPACT_ATOMS: atom_id res chain seq x y z
N MET A 1 0.30 6.07 -27.92
CA MET A 1 -0.12 5.92 -26.51
C MET A 1 -1.50 6.51 -26.37
N SER A 2 -2.45 5.79 -25.75
CA SER A 2 -3.77 6.34 -25.46
C SER A 2 -3.66 7.46 -24.40
N LYS A 3 -4.65 8.35 -24.34
CA LYS A 3 -4.72 9.42 -23.32
C LYS A 3 -4.57 8.85 -21.90
N GLU A 4 -5.18 7.69 -21.66
CA GLU A 4 -5.15 6.93 -20.41
C GLU A 4 -3.73 6.43 -20.05
N GLN A 5 -2.95 6.01 -21.05
CA GLN A 5 -1.57 5.57 -20.85
C GLN A 5 -0.63 6.74 -20.47
N ASN A 6 -0.90 7.94 -20.99
CA ASN A 6 -0.17 9.17 -20.62
C ASN A 6 -0.51 9.64 -19.20
N GLU A 7 -1.78 9.55 -18.79
CA GLU A 7 -2.22 9.90 -17.43
C GLU A 7 -1.58 8.97 -16.39
N ARG A 8 -1.51 7.65 -16.68
CA ARG A 8 -0.84 6.67 -15.82
C ARG A 8 0.65 6.98 -15.61
N THR A 9 1.38 7.29 -16.68
CA THR A 9 2.82 7.64 -16.57
C THR A 9 3.05 8.96 -15.84
N ALA A 10 2.09 9.89 -15.86
CA ALA A 10 2.18 11.12 -15.08
C ALA A 10 2.02 10.84 -13.58
N GLN A 11 1.10 9.95 -13.22
CA GLN A 11 0.84 9.58 -11.83
C GLN A 11 1.97 8.74 -11.21
N GLU A 12 2.53 7.78 -11.95
CA GLU A 12 3.69 6.97 -11.49
C GLU A 12 4.92 7.85 -11.21
N ARG A 13 5.15 8.87 -12.05
CA ARG A 13 6.24 9.86 -11.83
C ARG A 13 6.01 10.76 -10.62
N CYS A 14 4.76 10.86 -10.14
CA CYS A 14 4.42 11.74 -9.02
C CYS A 14 4.89 11.16 -7.68
N TYR A 15 4.54 9.91 -7.34
CA TYR A 15 4.87 9.39 -6.01
C TYR A 15 6.38 9.14 -5.80
N LEU A 16 7.13 8.74 -6.83
CA LEU A 16 8.59 8.57 -6.72
C LEU A 16 9.29 9.90 -6.43
N ARG A 17 8.81 10.98 -7.05
CA ARG A 17 9.28 12.33 -6.78
C ARG A 17 8.95 12.73 -5.34
N GLU A 18 7.71 12.51 -4.90
CA GLU A 18 7.32 12.79 -3.52
C GLU A 18 8.17 11.99 -2.52
N ALA A 19 8.38 10.70 -2.76
CA ALA A 19 9.21 9.84 -1.93
C ALA A 19 10.67 10.31 -1.88
N PHE A 20 11.23 10.76 -3.02
CA PHE A 20 12.57 11.32 -3.08
C PHE A 20 12.70 12.57 -2.20
N PHE A 21 11.77 13.53 -2.30
CA PHE A 21 11.80 14.72 -1.44
C PHE A 21 11.51 14.39 0.02
N ALA A 22 10.59 13.45 0.28
CA ALA A 22 10.30 12.95 1.61
C ALA A 22 11.55 12.34 2.27
N PHE A 23 12.38 11.60 1.53
CA PHE A 23 13.64 11.06 2.04
C PHE A 23 14.53 12.15 2.64
N PHE A 24 14.83 13.21 1.88
CA PHE A 24 15.69 14.29 2.37
C PHE A 24 15.04 15.09 3.48
N PHE A 25 13.73 15.37 3.34
CA PHE A 25 13.02 16.17 4.32
C PHE A 25 12.92 15.45 5.67
N VAL A 26 12.50 14.18 5.68
CA VAL A 26 12.44 13.35 6.90
C VAL A 26 13.84 13.22 7.51
N ALA A 27 14.87 12.94 6.70
CA ALA A 27 16.24 12.82 7.21
C ALA A 27 16.74 14.11 7.89
N VAL A 28 16.44 15.29 7.33
CA VAL A 28 16.80 16.58 7.94
C VAL A 28 15.98 16.83 9.22
N VAL A 29 14.67 16.56 9.19
CA VAL A 29 13.80 16.76 10.36
C VAL A 29 14.22 15.87 11.51
N GLU A 30 14.48 14.58 11.28
CA GLU A 30 14.93 13.66 12.35
C GLU A 30 16.34 13.98 12.83
N TRP A 31 17.20 14.56 11.99
CA TRP A 31 18.53 15.03 12.43
C TRP A 31 18.45 16.21 13.40
N ILE A 32 17.52 17.15 13.18
CA ILE A 32 17.32 18.33 14.04
C ILE A 32 16.43 17.97 15.26
N TRP A 33 15.38 17.20 15.03
CA TRP A 33 14.37 16.79 16.00
C TRP A 33 14.18 15.27 15.99
N PRO A 34 15.05 14.51 16.68
CA PRO A 34 15.02 13.04 16.64
C PRO A 34 13.74 12.40 17.21
N ASN A 35 12.90 13.19 17.88
CA ASN A 35 11.62 12.76 18.44
C ASN A 35 10.41 13.31 17.65
N ALA A 36 10.61 13.88 16.46
CA ALA A 36 9.51 14.38 15.62
C ALA A 36 8.60 13.23 15.13
N THR A 37 9.16 12.04 14.99
CA THR A 37 8.47 10.80 14.65
C THR A 37 8.66 9.82 15.81
N PRO A 38 7.70 8.92 16.10
CA PRO A 38 7.87 7.87 17.11
C PRO A 38 8.73 6.70 16.61
N PHE A 39 9.21 6.77 15.37
CA PHE A 39 10.06 5.78 14.73
C PHE A 39 11.37 6.46 14.36
N THR A 40 12.48 5.74 14.47
CA THR A 40 13.72 6.21 13.82
C THR A 40 13.61 6.01 12.31
N PHE A 41 14.39 6.77 11.54
CA PHE A 41 14.43 6.68 10.08
C PHE A 41 14.55 5.24 9.58
N TRP A 42 15.37 4.42 10.24
CA TRP A 42 15.59 3.01 9.89
C TRP A 42 14.83 2.02 10.79
N GLY A 43 14.01 2.51 11.72
CA GLY A 43 13.32 1.68 12.72
C GLY A 43 12.39 0.65 12.10
N LEU A 44 11.64 1.05 11.07
CA LEU A 44 10.67 0.21 10.36
C LEU A 44 11.33 -0.89 9.50
N TRP A 45 12.65 -0.81 9.27
CA TRP A 45 13.39 -1.86 8.54
C TRP A 45 13.74 -3.07 9.40
N LYS A 46 13.64 -2.93 10.73
CA LYS A 46 13.86 -4.05 11.65
C LYS A 46 12.73 -5.06 11.49
N THR A 47 13.10 -6.32 11.32
CA THR A 47 12.13 -7.41 11.16
C THR A 47 11.82 -8.10 12.48
N SER A 48 10.64 -8.69 12.57
CA SER A 48 10.25 -9.60 13.64
C SER A 48 9.61 -10.86 13.03
N GLY A 49 9.61 -11.96 13.77
CA GLY A 49 9.08 -13.24 13.28
C GLY A 49 9.88 -13.87 12.14
N THR A 50 9.33 -14.94 11.58
CA THR A 50 9.89 -15.70 10.46
C THR A 50 9.15 -15.40 9.16
N THR A 51 9.74 -15.73 8.01
CA THR A 51 9.07 -15.64 6.70
C THR A 51 7.74 -16.42 6.68
N TRP A 52 7.65 -17.53 7.41
CA TRP A 52 6.41 -18.28 7.53
C TRP A 52 5.34 -17.51 8.31
N ASP A 53 5.70 -16.81 9.38
CA ASP A 53 4.77 -15.94 10.12
C ASP A 53 4.22 -14.84 9.20
N TRP A 54 5.05 -14.26 8.33
CA TRP A 54 4.63 -13.22 7.41
C TRP A 54 3.65 -13.75 6.36
N ILE A 55 3.98 -14.89 5.72
CA ILE A 55 3.16 -15.51 4.68
C ILE A 55 1.85 -16.02 5.28
N SER A 56 1.90 -16.64 6.47
CA SER A 56 0.71 -17.14 7.13
C SER A 56 -0.19 -15.99 7.57
N ALA A 57 0.32 -14.89 8.13
CA ALA A 57 -0.50 -13.71 8.44
C ALA A 57 -1.16 -13.10 7.19
N ALA A 58 -0.51 -13.20 6.02
CA ALA A 58 -0.99 -12.68 4.74
C ALA A 58 -2.05 -13.53 4.03
N TRP A 59 -2.41 -14.71 4.56
CA TRP A 59 -3.38 -15.60 3.90
C TRP A 59 -4.71 -14.93 3.49
N PRO A 60 -5.30 -13.99 4.27
CA PRO A 60 -6.59 -13.40 3.91
C PRO A 60 -6.50 -12.58 2.62
N ILE A 61 -5.43 -11.81 2.43
CA ILE A 61 -5.25 -11.02 1.22
C ILE A 61 -4.90 -11.90 0.02
N PHE A 62 -4.14 -12.98 0.22
CA PHE A 62 -3.86 -13.94 -0.85
C PHE A 62 -5.13 -14.62 -1.33
N ALA A 63 -5.98 -15.08 -0.42
CA ALA A 63 -7.27 -15.68 -0.74
C ALA A 63 -8.20 -14.69 -1.47
N TRP A 64 -8.26 -13.44 -0.98
CA TRP A 64 -9.05 -12.39 -1.60
C TRP A 64 -8.57 -12.04 -3.01
N GLY A 65 -7.28 -11.75 -3.18
CA GLY A 65 -6.69 -11.39 -4.47
C GLY A 65 -6.88 -12.50 -5.51
N ALA A 66 -6.53 -13.73 -5.14
CA ALA A 66 -6.73 -14.88 -6.03
C ALA A 66 -8.21 -15.09 -6.38
N GLY A 67 -9.11 -14.98 -5.39
CA GLY A 67 -10.54 -15.16 -5.59
C GLY A 67 -11.18 -14.12 -6.50
N VAL A 68 -10.88 -12.83 -6.29
CA VAL A 68 -11.39 -11.74 -7.13
C VAL A 68 -10.84 -11.84 -8.54
N THR A 69 -9.55 -12.13 -8.70
CA THR A 69 -8.94 -12.32 -10.02
C THR A 69 -9.54 -13.53 -10.72
N ALA A 70 -9.68 -14.67 -10.05
CA ALA A 70 -10.30 -15.88 -10.60
C ALA A 70 -11.73 -15.59 -11.06
N TRP A 71 -12.53 -14.93 -10.21
CA TRP A 71 -13.89 -14.51 -10.56
C TRP A 71 -13.93 -13.61 -11.80
N SER A 72 -12.99 -12.67 -11.92
CA SER A 72 -12.91 -11.79 -13.09
C SER A 72 -12.56 -12.56 -14.35
N VAL A 73 -11.52 -13.40 -14.33
CA VAL A 73 -11.04 -14.09 -15.53
C VAL A 73 -12.05 -15.12 -16.03
N PHE A 74 -12.74 -15.85 -15.13
CA PHE A 74 -13.79 -16.80 -15.51
C PHE A 74 -15.01 -16.18 -16.22
N ARG A 75 -15.19 -14.86 -16.13
CA ARG A 75 -16.31 -14.15 -16.77
C ARG A 75 -15.94 -13.56 -18.12
N THR A 76 -14.68 -13.68 -18.52
CA THR A 76 -14.15 -13.09 -19.74
C THR A 76 -13.44 -14.15 -20.56
N TYR A 77 -13.18 -13.85 -21.83
CA TYR A 77 -12.27 -14.66 -22.63
C TYR A 77 -11.05 -13.83 -23.00
N ASN A 78 -9.88 -14.45 -22.94
CA ASN A 78 -8.65 -13.82 -23.35
C ASN A 78 -8.58 -13.72 -24.88
N SER A 79 -7.72 -12.82 -25.36
CA SER A 79 -7.40 -12.81 -26.79
C SER A 79 -6.61 -14.07 -27.16
N ARG A 80 -6.75 -14.52 -28.41
CA ARG A 80 -5.98 -15.67 -28.93
C ARG A 80 -4.46 -15.46 -28.82
N GLU A 81 -4.01 -14.22 -29.00
CA GLU A 81 -2.60 -13.85 -28.87
C GLU A 81 -2.12 -13.97 -27.41
N ASP A 82 -2.93 -13.50 -26.46
CA ASP A 82 -2.66 -13.63 -25.03
C ASP A 82 -2.54 -15.09 -24.60
N ASN A 83 -3.42 -15.96 -25.12
CA ASN A 83 -3.37 -17.40 -24.86
C ASN A 83 -2.12 -18.04 -25.46
N ARG A 84 -1.75 -17.66 -26.70
CA ARG A 84 -0.55 -18.17 -27.38
C ARG A 84 0.74 -17.81 -26.64
N HIS A 85 0.77 -16.66 -25.97
CA HIS A 85 1.94 -16.13 -25.27
C HIS A 85 1.73 -15.98 -23.76
N ALA A 86 1.00 -16.91 -23.13
CA ALA A 86 0.67 -16.89 -21.71
C ALA A 86 1.91 -16.70 -20.81
N GLU A 87 3.05 -17.28 -21.18
CA GLU A 87 4.31 -17.20 -20.43
C GLU A 87 4.85 -15.76 -20.31
N ARG A 88 4.47 -14.86 -21.23
CA ARG A 88 4.80 -13.43 -21.12
C ARG A 88 4.12 -12.77 -19.92
N VAL A 89 2.94 -13.25 -19.53
CA VAL A 89 2.19 -12.74 -18.37
C VAL A 89 2.91 -13.05 -17.09
N ILE A 90 3.37 -14.29 -16.90
CA ILE A 90 4.03 -14.66 -15.65
C ILE A 90 5.43 -14.06 -15.56
N ALA A 91 6.17 -13.99 -16.68
CA ALA A 91 7.50 -13.38 -16.71
C ALA A 91 7.42 -11.86 -16.49
N GLY A 92 6.53 -11.16 -17.20
CA GLY A 92 6.29 -9.74 -17.01
C GLY A 92 5.69 -9.45 -15.63
N GLY A 93 4.75 -10.29 -15.20
CA GLY A 93 4.10 -10.23 -13.90
C GLY A 93 5.09 -10.36 -12.75
N PHE A 94 6.07 -11.26 -12.84
CA PHE A 94 7.13 -11.38 -11.85
C PHE A 94 7.94 -10.08 -11.70
N LEU A 95 8.37 -9.47 -12.82
CA LEU A 95 9.13 -8.23 -12.80
C LEU A 95 8.31 -7.06 -12.25
N ILE A 96 7.04 -6.96 -12.65
CA ILE A 96 6.10 -5.95 -12.14
C ILE A 96 5.89 -6.15 -10.64
N SER A 97 5.62 -7.37 -10.19
CA SER A 97 5.39 -7.70 -8.78
C SER A 97 6.61 -7.35 -7.92
N LEU A 98 7.82 -7.65 -8.42
CA LEU A 98 9.05 -7.36 -7.70
C LEU A 98 9.28 -5.86 -7.58
N TRP A 99 9.13 -5.13 -8.69
CA TRP A 99 9.30 -3.70 -8.70
C TRP A 99 8.25 -2.98 -7.86
N ALA A 100 6.97 -3.31 -8.03
CA ALA A 100 5.87 -2.74 -7.28
C ALA A 100 6.01 -3.05 -5.79
N GLY A 101 6.21 -4.33 -5.42
CA GLY A 101 6.37 -4.75 -4.03
C GLY A 101 7.53 -4.05 -3.32
N VAL A 102 8.65 -3.78 -3.99
CA VAL A 102 9.77 -3.04 -3.39
C VAL A 102 9.50 -1.54 -3.36
N MET A 103 9.18 -0.96 -4.51
CA MET A 103 9.12 0.50 -4.64
C MET A 103 7.90 1.10 -3.96
N GLU A 104 6.73 0.48 -4.08
CA GLU A 104 5.51 1.02 -3.47
C GLU A 104 5.60 0.94 -1.95
N GLU A 105 6.16 -0.13 -1.38
CA GLU A 105 6.32 -0.23 0.07
C GLU A 105 7.37 0.76 0.61
N ILE A 106 8.52 0.91 -0.05
CA ILE A 106 9.51 1.95 0.30
C ILE A 106 8.89 3.34 0.21
N CYS A 107 8.10 3.63 -0.83
CA CYS A 107 7.51 4.96 -1.00
C CYS A 107 6.40 5.21 0.01
N PHE A 108 5.39 4.34 0.09
CA PHE A 108 4.17 4.61 0.84
C PHE A 108 4.25 4.22 2.31
N ARG A 109 4.95 3.14 2.67
CA ARG A 109 4.96 2.61 4.05
C ARG A 109 6.13 3.16 4.84
N TRP A 110 7.15 3.67 4.16
CA TRP A 110 8.29 4.31 4.81
C TRP A 110 8.34 5.82 4.57
N LEU A 111 8.65 6.28 3.35
CA LEU A 111 9.02 7.68 3.13
C LEU A 111 7.84 8.64 3.21
N ILE A 112 6.78 8.39 2.44
CA ILE A 112 5.56 9.21 2.43
C ILE A 112 4.84 9.11 3.79
N PHE A 113 4.86 7.94 4.43
CA PHE A 113 4.30 7.75 5.76
C PHE A 113 4.99 8.61 6.83
N LEU A 114 6.33 8.54 6.94
CA LEU A 114 7.07 9.36 7.91
C LEU A 114 6.91 10.86 7.61
N ASN A 115 6.93 11.24 6.33
CA ASN A 115 6.68 12.61 5.91
C ASN A 115 5.26 13.08 6.28
N ALA A 116 4.26 12.20 6.18
CA ALA A 116 2.89 12.51 6.55
C ALA A 116 2.71 12.70 8.07
N ILE A 117 3.47 11.99 8.91
CA ILE A 117 3.50 12.24 10.38
C ILE A 117 3.99 13.66 10.65
N ILE A 118 5.13 14.06 10.04
CA ILE A 118 5.68 15.41 10.20
C ILE A 118 4.71 16.46 9.64
N GLY A 119 4.11 16.19 8.49
CA GLY A 119 3.08 17.04 7.90
C GLY A 119 1.89 17.24 8.83
N ALA A 120 1.39 16.16 9.46
CA ALA A 120 0.29 16.23 10.42
C ALA A 120 0.63 17.10 11.63
N LEU A 121 1.86 17.01 12.16
CA LEU A 121 2.34 17.88 13.25
C LEU A 121 2.37 19.35 12.84
N ILE A 122 2.93 19.67 11.67
CA ILE A 122 3.00 21.04 11.15
C ILE A 122 1.60 21.60 10.92
N VAL A 123 0.72 20.84 10.28
CA VAL A 123 -0.67 21.26 10.02
C VAL A 123 -1.38 21.47 11.36
N ASN A 124 -1.27 20.56 12.32
CA ASN A 124 -1.91 20.73 13.62
C ASN A 124 -1.41 21.97 14.37
N PHE A 125 -0.10 22.24 14.32
CA PHE A 125 0.49 23.46 14.86
C PHE A 125 -0.12 24.73 14.24
N LEU A 126 -0.28 24.75 12.91
CA LEU A 126 -0.88 25.89 12.17
C LEU A 126 -2.38 26.04 12.45
N PHE A 127 -3.11 24.93 12.64
CA PHE A 127 -4.55 24.90 12.88
C PHE A 127 -4.88 24.74 14.37
N PHE A 128 -4.50 25.77 15.13
CA PHE A 128 -4.80 26.00 16.54
C PHE A 128 -4.06 25.14 17.58
N GLY A 129 -3.14 24.25 17.19
CA GLY A 129 -2.36 23.44 18.14
C GLY A 129 -1.63 24.26 19.22
N LEU A 130 -1.17 25.47 18.88
CA LEU A 130 -0.58 26.41 19.85
C LEU A 130 -1.54 26.92 20.93
N LEU A 131 -2.86 26.89 20.68
CA LEU A 131 -3.89 27.29 21.62
C LEU A 131 -4.34 26.13 22.52
N GLY A 132 -3.64 24.99 22.46
CA GLY A 132 -3.99 23.78 23.22
C GLY A 132 -5.10 22.94 22.60
N PHE A 133 -5.54 23.26 21.37
CA PHE A 133 -6.55 22.49 20.63
C PHE A 133 -6.20 22.43 19.15
N GLY A 134 -5.87 21.25 18.64
CA GLY A 134 -5.55 21.06 17.23
C GLY A 134 -6.74 20.50 16.42
N ILE A 135 -7.14 21.19 15.34
CA ILE A 135 -8.24 20.68 14.48
C ILE A 135 -7.86 19.35 13.82
N THR A 136 -6.62 19.22 13.35
CA THR A 136 -6.15 18.01 12.66
C THR A 136 -6.16 16.82 13.61
N GLU A 137 -5.66 17.02 14.82
CA GLU A 137 -5.71 16.03 15.89
C GLU A 137 -7.15 15.64 16.22
N PHE A 138 -8.03 16.62 16.46
CA PHE A 138 -9.44 16.38 16.77
C PHE A 138 -10.14 15.54 15.68
N LEU A 139 -10.00 15.93 14.42
CA LEU A 139 -10.60 15.21 13.30
C LEU A 139 -10.03 13.79 13.17
N THR A 140 -8.73 13.63 13.38
CA THR A 140 -8.08 12.31 13.31
C THR A 140 -8.59 11.41 14.43
N VAL A 141 -8.49 11.86 15.68
CA VAL A 141 -8.84 11.06 16.87
C VAL A 141 -10.32 10.73 16.95
N HIS A 142 -11.21 11.67 16.61
CA HIS A 142 -12.64 11.49 16.84
C HIS A 142 -13.44 11.04 15.61
N ILE A 143 -12.87 11.12 14.41
CA ILE A 143 -13.61 10.82 13.18
C ILE A 143 -12.84 9.84 12.31
N VAL A 144 -11.69 10.25 11.78
CA VAL A 144 -11.07 9.51 10.68
C VAL A 144 -10.43 8.22 11.16
N ALA A 145 -9.69 8.25 12.27
CA ALA A 145 -9.03 7.06 12.81
C ALA A 145 -10.00 6.02 13.38
N PRO A 146 -11.09 6.38 14.10
CA PRO A 146 -12.12 5.41 14.49
C PRO A 146 -12.80 4.72 13.30
N ILE A 147 -13.09 5.46 12.22
CA ILE A 147 -13.67 4.87 11.00
C ILE A 147 -12.67 3.90 10.36
N ALA A 148 -11.41 4.32 10.23
CA ALA A 148 -10.35 3.49 9.69
C ALA A 148 -10.15 2.22 10.54
N ASP A 149 -10.13 2.34 11.86
CA ASP A 149 -9.97 1.23 12.80
C ASP A 149 -11.10 0.21 12.65
N PHE A 150 -12.35 0.67 12.59
CA PHE A 150 -13.52 -0.16 12.32
C PHE A 150 -13.36 -0.99 11.03
N PHE A 151 -12.92 -0.35 9.94
CA PHE A 151 -12.71 -1.03 8.66
C PHE A 151 -11.48 -1.96 8.63
N THR A 152 -10.59 -1.85 9.61
CA THR A 152 -9.48 -2.78 9.83
C THR A 152 -9.80 -3.87 10.84
N PHE A 153 -11.04 -3.93 11.33
CA PHE A 153 -11.49 -4.86 12.36
C PHE A 153 -10.62 -4.82 13.63
N GLY A 154 -10.06 -3.65 13.95
CA GLY A 154 -9.17 -3.47 15.11
C GLY A 154 -7.76 -4.02 14.95
N ALA A 155 -7.37 -4.54 13.78
CA ALA A 155 -6.00 -5.04 13.55
C ALA A 155 -4.94 -3.94 13.70
N LEU A 156 -5.32 -2.67 13.49
CA LEU A 156 -4.47 -1.50 13.67
C LEU A 156 -4.87 -0.66 14.91
N HIS A 157 -5.66 -1.21 15.85
CA HIS A 157 -6.21 -0.45 16.97
C HIS A 157 -5.16 0.23 17.84
N GLN A 158 -3.99 -0.40 18.01
CA GLN A 158 -2.88 0.23 18.74
C GLN A 158 -2.46 1.58 18.12
N TYR A 159 -2.56 1.73 16.80
CA TYR A 159 -2.12 2.92 16.08
C TYR A 159 -3.28 3.86 15.71
N LEU A 160 -4.46 3.33 15.40
CA LEU A 160 -5.62 4.11 14.97
C LEU A 160 -6.57 4.45 16.14
N GLY A 161 -6.63 3.60 17.16
CA GLY A 161 -7.55 3.75 18.29
C GLY A 161 -6.98 4.50 19.49
N ASN A 162 -5.65 4.62 19.60
CA ASN A 162 -5.00 5.30 20.73
C ASN A 162 -4.78 6.80 20.41
N PRO A 163 -5.38 7.72 21.18
CA PRO A 163 -5.19 9.16 21.01
C PRO A 163 -3.73 9.61 21.13
N GLU A 164 -2.89 8.93 21.91
CA GLU A 164 -1.46 9.27 22.06
C GLU A 164 -0.67 9.06 20.76
N TYR A 165 -1.18 8.22 19.85
CA TYR A 165 -0.58 7.93 18.55
C TYR A 165 -1.32 8.61 17.39
N TRP A 166 -2.06 9.69 17.63
CA TRP A 166 -2.87 10.35 16.59
C TRP A 166 -2.05 10.80 15.37
N THR A 167 -0.78 11.18 15.54
CA THR A 167 0.10 11.56 14.43
C THR A 167 0.45 10.37 13.54
N VAL A 168 0.64 9.19 14.15
CA VAL A 168 0.83 7.91 13.44
C VAL A 168 -0.44 7.56 12.68
N ALA A 169 -1.61 7.68 13.31
CA ALA A 169 -2.89 7.47 12.64
C ALA A 169 -3.05 8.38 11.42
N ALA A 170 -2.80 9.68 11.58
CA ALA A 170 -2.84 10.65 10.50
C ALA A 170 -1.86 10.29 9.37
N GLY A 171 -0.65 9.83 9.71
CA GLY A 171 0.34 9.34 8.76
C GLY A 171 -0.15 8.14 7.95
N ILE A 172 -0.67 7.11 8.63
CA ILE A 172 -1.25 5.90 8.00
C ILE A 172 -2.34 6.29 7.02
N ILE A 173 -3.32 7.07 7.48
CA ILE A 173 -4.49 7.49 6.69
C ILE A 173 -4.06 8.30 5.47
N SER A 174 -3.14 9.26 5.65
CA SER A 174 -2.70 10.15 4.57
C SER A 174 -1.90 9.40 3.51
N ALA A 175 -0.93 8.58 3.92
CA ALA A 175 -0.14 7.77 3.00
C ALA A 175 -1.01 6.75 2.26
N ASN A 176 -1.97 6.12 2.98
CA ASN A 176 -2.90 5.18 2.36
C ASN A 176 -3.90 5.87 1.41
N ALA A 177 -4.33 7.09 1.70
CA ALA A 177 -5.17 7.88 0.80
C ALA A 177 -4.44 8.19 -0.51
N PHE A 178 -3.14 8.50 -0.42
CA PHE A 178 -2.31 8.73 -1.60
C PHE A 178 -2.10 7.42 -2.40
N PHE A 179 -1.80 6.31 -1.73
CA PHE A 179 -1.70 4.98 -2.35
C PHE A 179 -2.98 4.58 -3.09
N ARG A 180 -4.13 4.71 -2.42
CA ARG A 180 -5.46 4.44 -2.98
C ARG A 180 -5.75 5.29 -4.21
N ASP A 181 -5.39 6.58 -4.16
CA ASP A 181 -5.59 7.48 -5.29
C ASP A 181 -4.72 7.10 -6.50
N GLY A 182 -3.55 6.50 -6.25
CA GLY A 182 -2.72 5.79 -7.23
C GLY A 182 -3.48 4.74 -8.04
N HIS A 183 -4.52 4.14 -7.47
CA HIS A 183 -5.25 3.00 -8.03
C HIS A 183 -6.62 3.36 -8.63
N LYS A 184 -6.96 4.65 -8.74
CA LYS A 184 -8.23 5.11 -9.34
C LYS A 184 -8.46 4.62 -10.76
N TYR A 185 -7.39 4.40 -11.52
CA TYR A 185 -7.45 3.89 -12.90
C TYR A 185 -8.03 2.46 -12.99
N GLN A 186 -8.07 1.72 -11.87
CA GLN A 186 -8.67 0.39 -11.79
C GLN A 186 -10.20 0.43 -11.54
N GLY A 187 -10.81 1.62 -11.59
CA GLY A 187 -12.23 1.83 -11.31
C GLY A 187 -12.56 1.76 -9.82
N LEU A 188 -13.86 1.76 -9.51
CA LEU A 188 -14.34 1.80 -8.12
C LEU A 188 -13.86 0.61 -7.29
N LEU A 189 -13.88 -0.60 -7.86
CA LEU A 189 -13.44 -1.80 -7.14
C LEU A 189 -11.96 -1.73 -6.78
N GLY A 190 -11.07 -1.34 -7.71
CA GLY A 190 -9.65 -1.19 -7.40
C GLY A 190 -9.37 -0.03 -6.45
N TRP A 191 -10.12 1.07 -6.55
CA TRP A 191 -10.01 2.18 -5.60
C TRP A 191 -10.43 1.77 -4.17
N VAL A 192 -11.51 1.03 -4.00
CA VAL A 192 -11.88 0.51 -2.67
C VAL A 192 -10.90 -0.55 -2.20
N ASN A 193 -10.51 -1.49 -3.08
CA ASN A 193 -9.61 -2.59 -2.74
C ASN A 193 -8.22 -2.11 -2.28
N SER A 194 -7.66 -1.12 -2.99
CA SER A 194 -6.36 -0.53 -2.64
C SER A 194 -6.36 0.15 -1.27
N TRP A 195 -7.50 0.71 -0.82
CA TRP A 195 -7.61 1.21 0.54
C TRP A 195 -7.40 0.10 1.58
N PHE A 196 -8.13 -1.02 1.45
CA PHE A 196 -8.02 -2.14 2.41
C PHE A 196 -6.67 -2.84 2.35
N LEU A 197 -6.15 -3.13 1.14
CA LEU A 197 -4.82 -3.70 0.97
C LEU A 197 -3.75 -2.81 1.58
N GLY A 198 -3.85 -1.49 1.36
CA GLY A 198 -2.84 -0.60 1.87
C GLY A 198 -2.84 -0.48 3.40
N MET A 199 -4.00 -0.56 4.05
CA MET A 199 -4.10 -0.70 5.52
C MET A 199 -3.51 -2.03 5.98
N PHE A 200 -3.77 -3.13 5.26
CA PHE A 200 -3.21 -4.43 5.58
C PHE A 200 -1.66 -4.42 5.51
N PHE A 201 -1.07 -3.73 4.53
CA PHE A 201 0.39 -3.58 4.46
C PHE A 201 0.96 -2.72 5.60
N PHE A 202 0.22 -1.73 6.10
CA PHE A 202 0.58 -1.07 7.37
C PHE A 202 0.57 -2.05 8.54
N TYR A 203 -0.44 -2.91 8.65
CA TYR A 203 -0.46 -3.97 9.66
C TYR A 203 0.75 -4.90 9.55
N MET A 204 1.10 -5.36 8.34
CA MET A 204 2.29 -6.19 8.12
C MET A 204 3.57 -5.46 8.50
N MET A 205 3.73 -4.19 8.12
CA MET A 205 4.90 -3.40 8.47
C MET A 205 5.04 -3.20 9.98
N PHE A 206 3.97 -2.83 10.69
CA PHE A 206 4.06 -2.60 12.13
C PHE A 206 4.26 -3.88 12.93
N THR A 207 3.70 -5.00 12.45
CA THR A 207 3.82 -6.29 13.15
C THR A 207 5.19 -6.93 12.89
N TYR A 208 5.66 -6.92 11.64
CA TYR A 208 6.79 -7.73 11.19
C TYR A 208 7.95 -6.95 10.54
N GLY A 209 7.78 -5.66 10.28
CA GLY A 209 8.75 -4.80 9.61
C GLY A 209 8.49 -4.61 8.11
N LEU A 210 9.10 -3.57 7.54
CA LEU A 210 8.99 -3.21 6.13
C LEU A 210 9.40 -4.34 5.16
N PRO A 211 10.47 -5.13 5.40
CA PRO A 211 10.80 -6.25 4.52
C PRO A 211 9.69 -7.32 4.44
N ALA A 212 8.92 -7.50 5.51
CA ALA A 212 7.78 -8.42 5.49
C ALA A 212 6.66 -7.90 4.58
N ALA A 213 6.34 -6.61 4.67
CA ALA A 213 5.36 -5.97 3.78
C ALA A 213 5.80 -6.06 2.30
N ILE A 214 7.08 -5.79 2.00
CA ILE A 214 7.66 -5.93 0.65
C ILE A 214 7.47 -7.35 0.10
N LEU A 215 7.87 -8.36 0.88
CA LEU A 215 7.78 -9.75 0.44
C LEU A 215 6.32 -10.16 0.21
N VAL A 216 5.43 -9.81 1.13
CA VAL A 216 4.01 -10.15 1.05
C VAL A 216 3.35 -9.46 -0.14
N HIS A 217 3.69 -8.19 -0.42
CA HIS A 217 3.19 -7.48 -1.58
C HIS A 217 3.66 -8.15 -2.88
N PHE A 218 4.96 -8.43 -2.99
CA PHE A 218 5.51 -9.17 -4.13
C PHE A 218 4.76 -10.50 -4.37
N LEU A 219 4.54 -11.29 -3.32
CA LEU A 219 3.84 -12.57 -3.43
C LEU A 219 2.36 -12.41 -3.78
N TYR A 220 1.70 -11.37 -3.26
CA TYR A 220 0.31 -11.05 -3.55
C TYR A 220 0.12 -10.76 -5.05
N ASP A 221 0.95 -9.90 -5.63
CA ASP A 221 0.89 -9.59 -7.06
C ASP A 221 1.24 -10.80 -7.93
N LEU A 222 2.29 -11.54 -7.54
CA LEU A 222 2.72 -12.73 -8.27
C LEU A 222 1.60 -13.79 -8.28
N LEU A 223 0.85 -13.92 -7.19
CA LEU A 223 -0.32 -14.80 -7.11
C LEU A 223 -1.42 -14.38 -8.09
N ILE A 224 -1.72 -13.08 -8.19
CA ILE A 224 -2.67 -12.54 -9.17
C ILE A 224 -2.23 -12.88 -10.60
N PHE A 225 -0.97 -12.59 -10.94
CA PHE A 225 -0.45 -12.92 -12.27
C PHE A 225 -0.44 -14.44 -12.54
N SER A 226 -0.24 -15.25 -11.50
CA SER A 226 -0.31 -16.71 -11.61
C SER A 226 -1.72 -17.19 -11.96
N VAL A 227 -2.76 -16.60 -11.36
CA VAL A 227 -4.16 -16.90 -11.70
C VAL A 227 -4.45 -16.56 -13.16
N VAL A 228 -4.04 -15.36 -13.62
CA VAL A 228 -4.22 -14.94 -15.02
C VAL A 228 -3.44 -15.84 -15.99
N TYR A 229 -2.22 -16.25 -15.62
CA TYR A 229 -1.43 -17.18 -16.40
C TYR A 229 -2.12 -18.55 -16.55
N ILE A 230 -2.62 -19.11 -15.45
CA ILE A 230 -3.31 -20.41 -15.46
C ILE A 230 -4.54 -20.36 -16.35
N ASP A 231 -5.35 -19.31 -16.26
CA ASP A 231 -6.53 -19.11 -17.08
C ASP A 231 -6.21 -19.14 -18.59
N ARG A 232 -5.19 -18.38 -19.01
CA ARG A 232 -4.72 -18.36 -20.41
C ARG A 232 -4.20 -19.72 -20.89
N VAL A 233 -3.50 -20.45 -20.02
CA VAL A 233 -3.03 -21.80 -20.35
C VAL A 233 -4.20 -22.78 -20.51
N VAL A 234 -5.23 -22.68 -19.66
CA VAL A 234 -6.44 -23.49 -19.75
C VAL A 234 -7.20 -23.19 -21.05
N GLU A 235 -7.42 -21.91 -21.38
CA GLU A 235 -8.06 -21.53 -22.65
C GLU A 235 -7.26 -22.00 -23.88
N ARG A 236 -5.92 -21.89 -23.83
CA ARG A 236 -5.03 -22.43 -24.87
C ARG A 236 -5.23 -23.93 -25.04
N ALA A 237 -5.30 -24.69 -23.94
CA ALA A 237 -5.54 -26.14 -23.96
C ALA A 237 -6.93 -26.50 -24.51
N GLN A 238 -7.92 -25.62 -24.39
CA GLN A 238 -9.26 -25.76 -25.00
C GLN A 238 -9.29 -25.41 -26.50
N GLY A 239 -8.15 -25.08 -27.12
CA GLY A 239 -8.05 -24.75 -28.54
C GLY A 239 -8.41 -23.30 -28.89
N ARG A 240 -8.45 -22.40 -27.90
CA ARG A 240 -8.76 -20.97 -28.11
C ARG A 240 -7.51 -20.17 -28.48
N ILE A 241 -6.89 -20.50 -29.63
CA ILE A 241 -5.64 -19.92 -30.18
C ILE A 241 -5.85 -19.32 -31.59
#